data_AF-A0A522AHE4-F1
#
_entry.id   AF-A0A522AHE4-F1
#
_cell.length_a   1.000
_cell.length_b   1.000
_cell.length_c   1.000
_cell.angle_alpha   90.00
_cell.angle_beta   90.00
_cell.angle_gamma   90.00
#
_symmetry.space_group_name_H-M   'P 1'
#
loop_
_entity.id
_entity.type
_entity.pdbx_description
1 polymer ?
#
loop_
_entity_poly.entity_id
_entity_poly.type
_entity_poly.pdbx_seq_one_letter_code
_entity_poly.pdbx_strand_id
1 'polypeptide(L)'
;MGERQRRHPDAILVRVKGESGFGFTYLSEGDFNLAADHFLLPAVHYSGTDAHDPEQRRTLAYDFLWRYFAKPHAREFFRENIRWIVAAAAREKFRGEIESGNVPRVLTIERRHGDDGIVIRDAPEYLDHPGYPLAVVVGKPAYGGGPAHFFDNAATYAKAGAMAPSQEVWLPQIVYRLYAETPSVVMGMPKPGKDGALAVECVALSFGSRARLRERKLTGAKS
;
A
#
# COMPACT_ATOMS: atom_id res chain seq x y z
N MET A 1 -2.75 -10.17 26.08
CA MET A 1 -3.60 -10.48 24.91
C MET A 1 -2.74 -11.28 23.95
N GLY A 2 -3.00 -12.58 23.79
CA GLY A 2 -2.24 -13.38 22.83
C GLY A 2 -2.49 -12.85 21.43
N GLU A 3 -1.44 -12.55 20.69
CA GLU A 3 -1.58 -12.24 19.27
C GLU A 3 -2.26 -13.44 18.60
N ARG A 4 -3.39 -13.20 17.95
CA ARG A 4 -3.95 -14.18 17.02
C ARG A 4 -2.85 -14.53 16.02
N GLN A 5 -2.57 -15.83 15.86
CA GLN A 5 -1.74 -16.31 14.76
C GLN A 5 -2.24 -15.68 13.46
N ARG A 6 -1.37 -14.94 12.80
CA ARG A 6 -1.68 -14.13 11.61
C ARG A 6 -0.99 -14.75 10.41
N ARG A 7 -1.79 -15.09 9.40
CA ARG A 7 -1.33 -15.73 8.17
C ARG A 7 -1.38 -14.82 6.93
N HIS A 8 -1.64 -13.53 7.13
CA HIS A 8 -1.61 -12.53 6.05
C HIS A 8 -1.21 -11.13 6.58
N PRO A 9 -0.59 -10.29 5.73
CA PRO A 9 -0.38 -8.88 6.07
C PRO A 9 -1.70 -8.10 6.03
N ASP A 10 -1.84 -7.08 6.86
CA ASP A 10 -2.93 -6.10 6.76
C ASP A 10 -2.76 -5.22 5.52
N ALA A 11 -1.50 -4.86 5.20
CA ALA A 11 -1.18 -4.05 4.03
C ALA A 11 0.18 -4.40 3.39
N ILE A 12 0.27 -4.19 2.07
CA ILE A 12 1.50 -4.21 1.29
C ILE A 12 1.65 -2.85 0.61
N LEU A 13 2.76 -2.17 0.88
CA LEU A 13 3.08 -0.84 0.39
C LEU A 13 4.23 -0.93 -0.61
N VAL A 14 4.00 -0.49 -1.85
CA VAL A 14 4.91 -0.66 -2.97
C VAL A 14 5.42 0.71 -3.40
N ARG A 15 6.71 0.99 -3.21
CA ARG A 15 7.32 2.27 -3.59
C ARG A 15 8.10 2.13 -4.89
N VAL A 16 7.61 2.73 -5.97
CA VAL A 16 8.12 2.51 -7.34
C VAL A 16 9.24 3.48 -7.71
N LYS A 17 8.99 4.79 -7.53
CA LYS A 17 9.97 5.85 -7.84
C LYS A 17 9.68 7.09 -7.00
N GLY A 18 10.68 7.54 -6.26
CA GLY A 18 10.56 8.70 -5.37
C GLY A 18 9.39 8.53 -4.40
N GLU A 19 8.50 9.50 -4.37
CA GLU A 19 7.32 9.51 -3.48
C GLU A 19 6.11 8.77 -4.05
N SER A 20 6.23 8.09 -5.20
CA SER A 20 5.09 7.46 -5.89
C SER A 20 5.11 5.93 -5.84
N GLY A 21 3.93 5.34 -5.68
CA GLY A 21 3.73 3.91 -5.80
C GLY A 21 2.29 3.47 -5.54
N PHE A 22 2.10 2.41 -4.76
CA PHE A 22 0.80 1.79 -4.49
C PHE A 22 0.70 1.31 -3.03
N GLY A 23 -0.51 1.27 -2.50
CA GLY A 23 -0.80 0.64 -1.22
C GLY A 23 -1.99 -0.29 -1.37
N PHE A 24 -1.83 -1.55 -0.95
CA PHE A 24 -2.87 -2.56 -1.00
C PHE A 24 -3.20 -3.06 0.40
N THR A 25 -4.47 -3.29 0.66
CA THR A 25 -4.97 -3.84 1.93
C THR A 25 -5.58 -5.22 1.70
N TYR A 26 -5.43 -6.10 2.69
CA TYR A 26 -6.03 -7.43 2.68
C TYR A 26 -6.85 -7.64 3.94
N LEU A 27 -8.15 -7.84 3.77
CA LEU A 27 -9.10 -7.84 4.89
C LEU A 27 -9.18 -9.19 5.61
N SER A 28 -8.69 -10.24 4.98
CA SER A 28 -8.66 -11.60 5.53
C SER A 28 -7.59 -12.45 4.85
N GLU A 29 -7.28 -13.60 5.45
CA GLU A 29 -6.40 -14.62 4.84
C GLU A 29 -6.94 -15.09 3.49
N GLY A 30 -8.26 -15.27 3.37
CA GLY A 30 -8.90 -15.66 2.11
C GLY A 30 -8.73 -14.62 1.00
N ASP A 31 -8.86 -13.32 1.32
CA ASP A 31 -8.64 -12.21 0.37
C ASP A 31 -7.18 -12.15 -0.09
N PHE A 32 -6.22 -12.32 0.84
CA PHE A 32 -4.80 -12.36 0.51
C PHE A 32 -4.43 -13.56 -0.37
N ASN A 33 -4.89 -14.76 -0.01
CA ASN A 33 -4.62 -15.98 -0.78
C ASN A 33 -5.26 -15.92 -2.17
N LEU A 34 -6.51 -15.46 -2.27
CA LEU A 34 -7.18 -15.27 -3.55
C LEU A 34 -6.41 -14.28 -4.43
N ALA A 35 -5.96 -13.15 -3.88
CA ALA A 35 -5.16 -12.19 -4.63
C ALA A 35 -3.83 -12.79 -5.12
N ALA A 36 -3.14 -13.58 -4.30
CA ALA A 36 -1.90 -14.24 -4.68
C ALA A 36 -2.12 -15.32 -5.75
N ASP A 37 -3.14 -16.17 -5.59
CA ASP A 37 -3.47 -17.26 -6.52
C ASP A 37 -4.00 -16.76 -7.86
N HIS A 38 -4.72 -15.64 -7.86
CA HIS A 38 -5.23 -15.01 -9.09
C HIS A 38 -4.09 -14.67 -10.07
N PHE A 39 -2.90 -14.36 -9.55
CA PHE A 39 -1.71 -14.16 -10.38
C PHE A 39 -0.90 -15.45 -10.57
N LEU A 40 -0.59 -16.18 -9.48
CA LEU A 40 0.34 -17.30 -9.54
C LEU A 40 -0.18 -18.47 -10.38
N LEU A 41 -1.46 -18.82 -10.26
CA LEU A 41 -1.99 -20.00 -10.97
C LEU A 41 -1.96 -19.80 -12.50
N PRO A 42 -2.43 -18.67 -13.06
CA PRO A 42 -2.26 -18.41 -14.49
C PRO A 42 -0.78 -18.29 -14.89
N ALA A 43 0.04 -17.57 -14.11
CA ALA A 43 1.44 -17.35 -14.46
C ALA A 43 2.18 -18.67 -14.63
N VAL A 44 2.03 -19.59 -13.68
CA VAL A 44 2.62 -20.93 -13.70
C VAL A 44 2.11 -21.77 -14.87
N HIS A 45 0.79 -21.73 -15.12
CA HIS A 45 0.19 -22.47 -16.25
C HIS A 45 0.77 -22.01 -17.59
N TYR A 46 0.89 -20.70 -17.80
CA TYR A 46 1.41 -20.13 -19.05
C TYR A 46 2.93 -20.25 -19.21
N SER A 47 3.69 -20.30 -18.11
CA SER A 47 5.14 -20.52 -18.16
C SER A 47 5.54 -21.98 -18.28
N GLY A 48 4.59 -22.93 -18.18
CA GLY A 48 4.89 -24.37 -18.21
C GLY A 48 5.72 -24.86 -17.02
N THR A 49 5.77 -24.07 -15.95
CA THR A 49 6.48 -24.37 -14.71
C THR A 49 5.65 -25.25 -13.78
N ASP A 50 6.29 -25.94 -12.86
CA ASP A 50 5.58 -26.74 -11.86
C ASP A 50 4.96 -25.84 -10.78
N ALA A 51 3.63 -25.90 -10.63
CA ALA A 51 2.87 -25.18 -9.61
C ALA A 51 3.19 -25.64 -8.18
N HIS A 52 3.70 -26.86 -8.04
CA HIS A 52 4.04 -27.46 -6.76
C HIS A 52 5.46 -27.12 -6.33
N ASP A 53 6.32 -26.65 -7.24
CA ASP A 53 7.68 -26.21 -6.94
C ASP A 53 7.67 -24.79 -6.34
N PRO A 54 8.02 -24.62 -5.04
CA PRO A 54 8.07 -23.31 -4.41
C PRO A 54 9.11 -22.36 -5.00
N GLU A 55 10.23 -22.89 -5.52
CA GLU A 55 11.31 -22.08 -6.08
C GLU A 55 10.91 -21.49 -7.43
N GLN A 56 10.27 -22.29 -8.28
CA GLN A 56 9.74 -21.81 -9.56
C GLN A 56 8.64 -20.75 -9.38
N ARG A 57 7.70 -20.98 -8.46
CA ARG A 57 6.67 -19.98 -8.12
C ARG A 57 7.27 -18.67 -7.62
N ARG A 58 8.27 -18.75 -6.72
CA ARG A 58 8.97 -17.58 -6.20
C ARG A 58 9.65 -16.82 -7.32
N THR A 59 10.38 -17.51 -8.19
CA THR A 59 11.07 -16.91 -9.34
C THR A 59 10.08 -16.18 -10.25
N LEU A 60 8.96 -16.81 -10.61
CA LEU A 60 7.92 -16.17 -11.41
C LEU A 60 7.33 -14.92 -10.74
N ALA A 61 6.95 -15.01 -9.47
CA ALA A 61 6.41 -13.86 -8.74
C ALA A 61 7.40 -12.68 -8.72
N TYR A 62 8.68 -12.96 -8.53
CA TYR A 62 9.71 -11.95 -8.41
C TYR A 62 10.08 -11.35 -9.77
N ASP A 63 10.12 -12.18 -10.82
CA ASP A 63 10.36 -11.73 -12.19
C ASP A 63 9.27 -10.77 -12.69
N PHE A 64 8.00 -11.10 -12.47
CA PHE A 64 6.90 -10.23 -12.87
C PHE A 64 6.88 -8.94 -12.05
N LEU A 65 7.15 -9.03 -10.75
CA LEU A 65 7.30 -7.84 -9.91
C LEU A 65 8.46 -6.97 -10.39
N TRP A 66 9.63 -7.56 -10.68
CA TRP A 66 10.76 -6.81 -11.24
C TRP A 66 10.44 -6.17 -12.59
N ARG A 67 9.77 -6.89 -13.51
CA ARG A 67 9.34 -6.35 -14.81
C ARG A 67 8.43 -5.13 -14.64
N TYR A 68 7.53 -5.15 -13.66
CA TYR A 68 6.71 -4.00 -13.31
C TYR A 68 7.56 -2.78 -12.93
N PHE A 69 8.54 -2.99 -12.05
CA PHE A 69 9.47 -1.95 -11.63
C PHE A 69 10.39 -1.46 -12.77
N ALA A 70 10.80 -2.33 -13.68
CA ALA A 70 11.68 -2.03 -14.82
C ALA A 70 10.98 -1.26 -15.95
N LYS A 71 9.68 -1.49 -16.15
CA LYS A 71 8.89 -0.82 -17.20
C LYS A 71 7.72 -0.02 -16.61
N PRO A 72 8.00 1.03 -15.80
CA PRO A 72 6.96 1.78 -15.10
C PRO A 72 6.08 2.64 -16.01
N HIS A 73 6.35 2.70 -17.33
CA HIS A 73 5.53 3.39 -18.33
C HIS A 73 4.45 2.47 -18.95
N ALA A 74 4.51 1.15 -18.75
CA ALA A 74 3.44 0.22 -19.13
C ALA A 74 2.24 0.29 -18.15
N ARG A 75 1.96 1.48 -17.59
CA ARG A 75 1.11 1.71 -16.42
C ARG A 75 -0.29 1.16 -16.56
N GLU A 76 -0.86 1.20 -17.76
CA GLU A 76 -2.24 0.75 -18.01
C GLU A 76 -2.35 -0.78 -17.95
N PHE A 77 -1.38 -1.51 -18.49
CA PHE A 77 -1.43 -2.97 -18.58
C PHE A 77 -1.20 -3.68 -17.24
N PHE A 78 -0.52 -3.02 -16.29
CA PHE A 78 -0.15 -3.61 -15.01
C PHE A 78 -0.85 -3.00 -13.79
N ARG A 79 -1.53 -1.84 -13.92
CA ARG A 79 -2.21 -1.20 -12.78
C ARG A 79 -3.27 -2.09 -12.14
N GLU A 80 -3.97 -2.88 -12.94
CA GLU A 80 -4.99 -3.80 -12.44
C GLU A 80 -4.36 -5.06 -11.83
N ASN A 81 -3.22 -5.49 -12.36
CA ASN A 81 -2.56 -6.75 -11.99
C ASN A 81 -1.57 -6.62 -10.81
N ILE A 82 -1.07 -5.41 -10.52
CA ILE A 82 0.02 -5.23 -9.55
C ILE A 82 -0.38 -5.67 -8.13
N ARG A 83 -1.66 -5.54 -7.73
CA ARG A 83 -2.17 -6.03 -6.44
C ARG A 83 -1.96 -7.54 -6.28
N TRP A 84 -2.17 -8.29 -7.35
CA TRP A 84 -2.05 -9.75 -7.34
C TRP A 84 -0.59 -10.20 -7.40
N ILE A 85 0.21 -9.54 -8.23
CA ILE A 85 1.66 -9.78 -8.32
C ILE A 85 2.33 -9.54 -6.95
N VAL A 86 1.98 -8.46 -6.25
CA VAL A 86 2.61 -8.15 -4.96
C VAL A 86 2.13 -9.09 -3.86
N ALA A 87 0.87 -9.53 -3.88
CA ALA A 87 0.35 -10.54 -2.95
C ALA A 87 1.11 -11.87 -3.14
N ALA A 88 1.28 -12.31 -4.38
CA ALA A 88 2.05 -13.48 -4.74
C ALA A 88 3.51 -13.38 -4.26
N ALA A 89 4.20 -12.29 -4.59
CA ALA A 89 5.59 -12.10 -4.20
C ALA A 89 5.77 -12.06 -2.67
N ALA A 90 4.87 -11.38 -1.95
CA ALA A 90 4.85 -11.39 -0.49
C ALA A 90 4.60 -12.80 0.07
N ARG A 91 3.64 -13.54 -0.49
CA ARG A 91 3.35 -14.92 -0.08
C ARG A 91 4.56 -15.84 -0.23
N GLU A 92 5.27 -15.75 -1.34
CA GLU A 92 6.47 -16.56 -1.58
C GLU A 92 7.69 -16.11 -0.76
N LYS A 93 7.77 -14.82 -0.42
CA LYS A 93 8.82 -14.27 0.45
C LYS A 93 8.66 -14.76 1.89
N PHE A 94 7.44 -14.68 2.42
CA PHE A 94 7.10 -14.92 3.83
C PHE A 94 6.37 -16.26 4.05
N ARG A 95 6.62 -17.25 3.19
CA ARG A 95 5.93 -18.54 3.22
C ARG A 95 6.05 -19.23 4.58
N GLY A 96 7.26 -19.24 5.15
CA GLY A 96 7.49 -19.85 6.47
C GLY A 96 6.72 -19.13 7.58
N GLU A 97 6.68 -17.80 7.55
CA GLU A 97 5.94 -16.97 8.50
C GLU A 97 4.42 -17.13 8.33
N ILE A 98 3.92 -17.33 7.10
CA ILE A 98 2.51 -17.65 6.82
C ILE A 98 2.15 -18.99 7.43
N GLU A 99 2.99 -20.02 7.22
CA GLU A 99 2.77 -21.36 7.76
C GLU A 99 2.84 -21.38 9.30
N SER A 100 3.77 -20.60 9.89
CA SER A 100 3.89 -20.46 11.35
C SER A 100 2.88 -19.49 11.97
N GLY A 101 2.13 -18.73 11.17
CA GLY A 101 1.17 -17.73 11.65
C GLY A 101 1.80 -16.48 12.28
N ASN A 102 2.98 -16.06 11.80
CA ASN A 102 3.73 -14.90 12.30
C ASN A 102 4.05 -13.88 11.20
N VAL A 103 3.13 -13.70 10.24
CA VAL A 103 3.34 -12.77 9.12
C VAL A 103 3.37 -11.32 9.63
N PRO A 104 4.33 -10.50 9.17
CA PRO A 104 4.32 -9.09 9.53
C PRO A 104 3.05 -8.38 9.06
N ARG A 105 2.56 -7.43 9.87
CA ARG A 105 1.30 -6.71 9.59
C ARG A 105 1.40 -5.81 8.38
N VAL A 106 2.53 -5.14 8.20
CA VAL A 106 2.76 -4.23 7.08
C VAL A 106 4.04 -4.67 6.39
N LEU A 107 3.95 -4.85 5.08
CA LEU A 107 5.11 -5.17 4.24
C LEU A 107 5.40 -3.99 3.32
N THR A 108 6.67 -3.75 3.03
CA THR A 108 7.09 -2.82 1.99
C THR A 108 7.78 -3.56 0.85
N ILE A 109 7.59 -3.06 -0.37
CA ILE A 109 8.26 -3.49 -1.58
C ILE A 109 8.88 -2.26 -2.24
N GLU A 110 10.20 -2.24 -2.34
CA GLU A 110 10.95 -1.10 -2.88
C GLU A 110 12.02 -1.58 -3.86
N ARG A 111 12.48 -0.69 -4.75
CA ARG A 111 13.68 -0.94 -5.55
C ARG A 111 14.91 -0.87 -4.66
N ARG A 112 15.83 -1.83 -4.83
CA ARG A 112 17.15 -1.73 -4.20
C ARG A 112 17.90 -0.55 -4.84
N HIS A 113 18.50 0.30 -4.01
CA HIS A 113 19.37 1.37 -4.50
C HIS A 113 20.66 0.78 -5.07
N GLY A 114 21.00 1.13 -6.31
CA GLY A 114 22.28 0.77 -6.95
C GLY A 114 22.33 -0.61 -7.64
N ASP A 115 21.34 -1.47 -7.42
CA ASP A 115 21.23 -2.79 -8.05
C ASP A 115 19.89 -2.93 -8.79
N ASP A 116 19.85 -3.77 -9.83
CA ASP A 116 18.64 -4.18 -10.54
C ASP A 116 17.79 -5.18 -9.71
N GLY A 117 17.34 -4.77 -8.52
CA GLY A 117 16.64 -5.65 -7.58
C GLY A 117 15.43 -5.02 -6.90
N ILE A 118 14.58 -5.88 -6.36
CA ILE A 118 13.49 -5.54 -5.45
C ILE A 118 13.82 -6.00 -4.03
N VAL A 119 13.36 -5.25 -3.03
CA VAL A 119 13.44 -5.60 -1.62
C VAL A 119 12.02 -5.71 -1.08
N ILE A 120 11.69 -6.86 -0.51
CA ILE A 120 10.44 -7.11 0.21
C ILE A 120 10.80 -7.32 1.68
N ARG A 121 10.27 -6.48 2.58
CA ARG A 121 10.61 -6.49 4.01
C ARG A 121 9.42 -6.18 4.91
N ASP A 122 9.55 -6.54 6.19
CA ASP A 122 8.72 -6.00 7.27
C ASP A 122 8.89 -4.47 7.36
N ALA A 123 7.82 -3.79 7.74
CA ALA A 123 7.73 -2.34 7.82
C ALA A 123 7.13 -1.88 9.16
N PRO A 124 7.82 -2.11 10.30
CA PRO A 124 7.34 -1.74 11.62
C PRO A 124 7.17 -0.22 11.80
N GLU A 125 7.84 0.59 10.98
CA GLU A 125 7.68 2.05 10.98
C GLU A 125 6.23 2.51 10.71
N TYR A 126 5.40 1.66 10.08
CA TYR A 126 3.98 1.95 9.87
C TYR A 126 3.11 1.59 11.08
N LEU A 127 3.64 0.86 12.08
CA LEU A 127 2.92 0.53 13.31
C LEU A 127 2.98 1.67 14.32
N ASP A 128 4.16 2.29 14.46
CA ASP A 128 4.43 3.34 15.44
C ASP A 128 4.67 4.70 14.74
N HIS A 129 3.60 5.48 14.67
CA HIS A 129 3.51 6.60 13.76
C HIS A 129 4.20 7.90 14.22
N PRO A 130 4.89 8.65 13.34
CA PRO A 130 5.52 9.94 13.68
C PRO A 130 4.59 11.17 13.78
N GLY A 131 3.28 11.03 13.52
CA GLY A 131 2.30 12.12 13.59
C GLY A 131 1.93 12.78 12.25
N TYR A 132 2.51 12.34 11.13
CA TYR A 132 2.13 12.70 9.75
C TYR A 132 2.17 11.45 8.86
N PRO A 133 1.28 11.28 7.86
CA PRO A 133 1.15 10.01 7.16
C PRO A 133 2.44 9.65 6.44
N LEU A 134 2.90 8.41 6.62
CA LEU A 134 4.01 7.84 5.85
C LEU A 134 3.56 7.42 4.44
N ALA A 135 2.29 7.01 4.30
CA ALA A 135 1.66 6.76 3.02
C ALA A 135 0.22 7.29 2.98
N VAL A 136 -0.13 7.89 1.84
CA VAL A 136 -1.50 8.29 1.51
C VAL A 136 -1.94 7.54 0.26
N VAL A 137 -2.93 6.67 0.42
CA VAL A 137 -3.40 5.76 -0.64
C VAL A 137 -4.74 6.23 -1.18
N VAL A 138 -4.83 6.41 -2.49
CA VAL A 138 -6.09 6.66 -3.18
C VAL A 138 -6.78 5.33 -3.43
N GLY A 139 -7.86 5.08 -2.69
CA GLY A 139 -8.60 3.82 -2.73
C GLY A 139 -9.48 3.65 -1.50
N LYS A 140 -10.14 2.49 -1.39
CA LYS A 140 -10.81 2.05 -0.16
C LYS A 140 -10.35 0.64 0.21
N PRO A 141 -10.34 0.29 1.51
CA PRO A 141 -9.96 -1.05 1.94
C PRO A 141 -10.76 -2.17 1.25
N ALA A 142 -12.07 -1.99 1.09
CA ALA A 142 -12.95 -2.96 0.43
C ALA A 142 -12.63 -3.18 -1.06
N TYR A 143 -11.95 -2.24 -1.71
CA TYR A 143 -11.48 -2.37 -3.10
C TYR A 143 -10.01 -2.80 -3.18
N GLY A 144 -9.39 -3.12 -2.03
CA GLY A 144 -8.04 -3.64 -1.96
C GLY A 144 -6.94 -2.59 -2.07
N GLY A 145 -7.24 -1.29 -2.14
CA GLY A 145 -6.24 -0.22 -2.22
C GLY A 145 -6.10 0.43 -3.60
N GLY A 146 -4.93 1.00 -3.89
CA GLY A 146 -4.70 1.74 -5.13
C GLY A 146 -3.40 2.57 -5.16
N PRO A 147 -3.31 3.57 -6.04
CA PRO A 147 -2.15 4.46 -6.13
C PRO A 147 -1.84 5.12 -4.78
N ALA A 148 -0.57 5.26 -4.45
CA ALA A 148 -0.13 5.83 -3.18
C ALA A 148 0.97 6.87 -3.36
N HIS A 149 0.97 7.81 -2.44
CA HIS A 149 2.04 8.77 -2.25
C HIS A 149 2.73 8.53 -0.91
N PHE A 150 4.06 8.57 -0.89
CA PHE A 150 4.90 8.22 0.24
C PHE A 150 5.67 9.43 0.75
N PHE A 151 5.81 9.54 2.08
CA PHE A 151 6.48 10.66 2.72
C PHE A 151 7.58 10.17 3.65
N ASP A 152 8.83 10.56 3.37
CA ASP A 152 9.97 10.21 4.21
C ASP A 152 10.01 11.00 5.50
N ASN A 153 9.47 12.22 5.51
CA ASN A 153 9.49 13.11 6.66
C ASN A 153 8.33 14.11 6.67
N ALA A 154 8.13 14.75 7.82
CA ALA A 154 7.07 15.75 8.00
C ALA A 154 7.20 16.94 7.03
N ALA A 155 8.44 17.29 6.63
CA ALA A 155 8.69 18.43 5.76
C ALA A 155 8.26 18.15 4.30
N THR A 156 8.50 16.94 3.78
CA THR A 156 8.01 16.55 2.44
C THR A 156 6.48 16.49 2.42
N TYR A 157 5.87 15.95 3.47
CA TYR A 157 4.42 15.96 3.62
C TYR A 157 3.83 17.39 3.68
N ALA A 158 4.41 18.27 4.50
CA ALA A 158 3.96 19.65 4.60
C ALA A 158 4.11 20.40 3.28
N LYS A 159 5.20 20.16 2.55
CA LYS A 159 5.42 20.72 1.22
C LYS A 159 4.33 20.28 0.24
N ALA A 160 4.05 18.97 0.16
CA ALA A 160 3.01 18.44 -0.71
C ALA A 160 1.62 19.02 -0.36
N GLY A 161 1.33 19.16 0.93
CA GLY A 161 0.06 19.70 1.42
C GLY A 161 -0.14 21.20 1.17
N ALA A 162 0.94 21.97 1.12
CA ALA A 162 0.95 23.40 0.84
C ALA A 162 0.89 23.76 -0.65
N MET A 163 1.12 22.79 -1.54
CA MET A 163 1.05 23.01 -2.99
C MET A 163 -0.38 23.30 -3.47
N ALA A 164 -0.48 23.93 -4.66
CA ALA A 164 -1.75 24.12 -5.34
C ALA A 164 -2.42 22.76 -5.66
N PRO A 165 -3.77 22.68 -5.64
CA PRO A 165 -4.48 21.44 -5.93
C PRO A 165 -4.08 20.83 -7.28
N SER A 166 -3.77 19.54 -7.29
CA SER A 166 -3.54 18.77 -8.52
C SER A 166 -4.24 17.42 -8.46
N GLN A 167 -4.60 16.85 -9.61
CA GLN A 167 -5.25 15.53 -9.66
C GLN A 167 -4.36 14.39 -9.15
N GLU A 168 -3.05 14.61 -9.06
CA GLU A 168 -2.09 13.57 -8.65
C GLU A 168 -1.85 13.55 -7.13
N VAL A 169 -2.01 14.68 -6.44
CA VAL A 169 -1.73 14.81 -4.99
C VAL A 169 -2.86 15.45 -4.17
N TRP A 170 -4.09 15.45 -4.71
CA TRP A 170 -5.25 16.05 -4.03
C TRP A 170 -5.50 15.45 -2.64
N LEU A 171 -5.36 14.13 -2.46
CA LEU A 171 -5.67 13.47 -1.19
C LEU A 171 -4.69 13.87 -0.09
N PRO A 172 -3.35 13.79 -0.29
CA PRO A 172 -2.39 14.34 0.67
C PRO A 172 -2.68 15.78 1.09
N GLN A 173 -3.08 16.64 0.14
CA GLN A 173 -3.40 18.04 0.40
C GLN A 173 -4.62 18.21 1.30
N ILE A 174 -5.69 17.45 1.04
CA ILE A 174 -6.87 17.45 1.89
C ILE A 174 -6.54 16.98 3.30
N VAL A 175 -5.79 15.87 3.42
CA VAL A 175 -5.38 15.34 4.73
C VAL A 175 -4.55 16.37 5.50
N TYR A 176 -3.61 17.06 4.85
CA TYR A 176 -2.75 18.07 5.49
C TYR A 176 -3.55 19.27 6.02
N ARG A 177 -4.53 19.72 5.24
CA ARG A 177 -5.39 20.87 5.60
C ARG A 177 -6.34 20.52 6.74
N LEU A 178 -6.87 19.30 6.76
CA LEU A 178 -7.86 18.88 7.76
C LEU A 178 -7.24 18.39 9.07
N TYR A 179 -6.07 17.76 9.03
CA TYR A 179 -5.50 17.08 10.19
C TYR A 179 -4.16 17.68 10.62
N ALA A 180 -4.02 17.84 11.93
CA ALA A 180 -2.79 18.22 12.60
C ALA A 180 -1.96 16.99 13.05
N GLU A 181 -2.62 15.86 13.30
CA GLU A 181 -1.98 14.55 13.51
C GLU A 181 -2.80 13.48 12.77
N THR A 182 -2.13 12.53 12.13
CA THR A 182 -2.75 11.38 11.45
C THR A 182 -2.14 10.06 11.90
N PRO A 183 -2.67 8.91 11.47
CA PRO A 183 -1.96 7.61 11.43
C PRO A 183 -0.99 7.47 10.25
N SER A 184 -0.22 6.37 10.24
CA SER A 184 0.83 6.05 9.25
C SER A 184 0.33 5.86 7.85
N VAL A 185 -0.88 5.35 7.72
CA VAL A 185 -1.51 5.17 6.43
C VAL A 185 -2.89 5.80 6.48
N VAL A 186 -3.13 6.73 5.55
CA VAL A 186 -4.44 7.29 5.30
C VAL A 186 -4.89 6.83 3.92
N MET A 187 -6.06 6.21 3.86
CA MET A 187 -6.70 5.86 2.60
C MET A 187 -7.84 6.82 2.32
N GLY A 188 -8.09 7.14 1.05
CA GLY A 188 -9.27 7.92 0.69
C GLY A 188 -9.67 7.75 -0.76
N MET A 189 -10.97 7.90 -1.02
CA MET A 189 -11.53 7.80 -2.37
C MET A 189 -12.43 9.02 -2.63
N PRO A 190 -12.36 9.61 -3.85
CA PRO A 190 -13.27 10.66 -4.21
C PRO A 190 -14.71 10.11 -4.22
N LYS A 191 -15.63 10.92 -3.75
CA LYS A 191 -17.07 10.71 -3.85
C LYS A 191 -17.66 11.83 -4.70
N PRO A 192 -18.71 11.55 -5.48
CA PRO A 192 -19.53 12.61 -6.06
C PRO A 192 -20.03 13.52 -4.93
N GLY A 193 -19.68 14.81 -4.96
CA GLY A 193 -20.26 15.80 -4.07
C GLY A 193 -21.53 16.40 -4.65
N LYS A 194 -22.23 17.17 -3.82
CA LYS A 194 -23.32 18.04 -4.31
C LYS A 194 -22.71 19.20 -5.10
N ASP A 195 -23.40 19.64 -6.14
CA ASP A 195 -23.06 20.86 -6.93
C ASP A 195 -21.67 20.86 -7.58
N GLY A 196 -21.13 19.70 -7.95
CA GLY A 196 -19.82 19.59 -8.61
C GLY A 196 -18.62 19.72 -7.67
N ALA A 197 -18.84 19.85 -6.35
CA ALA A 197 -17.76 19.82 -5.38
C ALA A 197 -17.15 18.41 -5.25
N LEU A 198 -15.83 18.33 -5.05
CA LEU A 198 -15.15 17.05 -4.80
C LEU A 198 -15.34 16.67 -3.32
N ALA A 199 -16.18 15.68 -3.05
CA ALA A 199 -16.28 15.08 -1.73
C ALA A 199 -15.27 13.94 -1.60
N VAL A 200 -14.85 13.64 -0.37
CA VAL A 200 -13.85 12.59 -0.12
C VAL A 200 -14.27 11.78 1.08
N GLU A 201 -14.20 10.47 0.95
CA GLU A 201 -14.23 9.57 2.09
C GLU A 201 -12.82 9.16 2.44
N CYS A 202 -12.41 9.46 3.67
CA CYS A 202 -11.11 9.07 4.21
C CYS A 202 -11.28 8.00 5.29
N VAL A 203 -10.38 7.03 5.29
CA VAL A 203 -10.24 6.01 6.33
C VAL A 203 -8.80 6.05 6.81
N ALA A 204 -8.61 6.28 8.10
CA ALA A 204 -7.30 6.22 8.71
C ALA A 204 -7.03 4.77 9.16
N LEU A 205 -5.93 4.17 8.74
CA LEU A 205 -5.60 2.79 9.08
C LEU A 205 -4.69 2.74 10.31
N SER A 206 -5.05 1.91 11.28
CA SER A 206 -4.22 1.57 12.43
C SER A 206 -3.97 0.07 12.47
N PHE A 207 -2.72 -0.35 12.34
CA PHE A 207 -2.34 -1.76 12.25
C PHE A 207 -2.14 -2.41 13.63
N GLY A 208 -3.18 -2.35 14.48
CA GLY A 208 -3.15 -2.94 15.83
C GLY A 208 -2.53 -2.06 16.92
N SER A 209 -1.86 -0.96 16.56
CA SER A 209 -1.41 0.08 17.49
C SER A 209 -2.42 1.23 17.58
N ARG A 210 -2.48 1.92 18.73
CA ARG A 210 -3.27 3.16 18.85
C ARG A 210 -2.64 4.23 17.96
N ALA A 211 -3.36 4.67 16.94
CA ALA A 211 -2.94 5.79 16.10
C ALA A 211 -3.70 7.07 16.47
N ARG A 212 -3.03 8.22 16.34
CA ARG A 212 -3.64 9.52 16.65
C ARG A 212 -4.27 10.10 15.39
N LEU A 213 -5.49 10.62 15.52
CA LEU A 213 -6.13 11.43 14.48
C LEU A 213 -6.62 12.70 15.17
N ARG A 214 -6.02 13.84 14.84
CA ARG A 214 -6.37 15.13 15.43
C ARG A 214 -6.63 16.12 14.31
N GLU A 215 -7.84 16.65 14.28
CA GLU A 215 -8.20 17.71 13.34
C GLU A 215 -7.40 18.99 13.62
N ARG A 216 -7.06 19.70 12.56
CA ARG A 216 -6.44 21.02 12.65
C ARG A 216 -7.53 22.01 13.02
N LYS A 217 -7.33 22.76 14.12
CA LYS A 217 -8.27 23.84 14.49
C LYS A 217 -8.30 24.84 13.33
N LEU A 218 -9.44 24.97 12.67
CA LEU A 218 -9.68 26.04 11.71
C LEU A 218 -9.76 27.35 12.49
N THR A 219 -8.69 28.13 12.51
CA THR A 219 -8.71 29.48 13.04
C THR A 219 -9.51 30.35 12.06
N GLY A 220 -10.78 30.66 12.39
CA GLY A 220 -11.49 31.78 11.77
C GLY A 220 -12.77 31.51 10.96
N ALA A 221 -13.50 30.43 11.20
CA ALA A 221 -14.92 30.42 10.80
C ALA A 221 -15.71 31.26 11.83
N LYS A 222 -15.89 32.55 11.55
CA LYS A 222 -16.89 33.35 12.25
C LYS A 222 -18.26 32.72 11.96
N SER A 223 -18.88 32.21 13.02
CA SER A 223 -20.32 31.98 13.13
C SER A 223 -21.10 33.25 12.83
#